data_AF-A0A7S2KD70-F1
#
_entry.id   AF-A0A7S2KD70-F1
#
_cell.length_a   1.000
_cell.length_b   1.000
_cell.length_c   1.000
_cell.angle_alpha   90.00
_cell.angle_beta   90.00
_cell.angle_gamma   90.00
#
_symmetry.space_group_name_H-M   'P 1'
#
loop_
_entity.id
_entity.type
_entity.pdbx_description
1 polymer ?
#
loop_
_entity_poly.entity_id
_entity_poly.type
_entity_poly.pdbx_seq_one_letter_code
_entity_poly.pdbx_strand_id
1 'polypeptide(L)'
;VVQDRPAPRPAGIVGRLACAGTLGFRRAMALLDDSAVLRILGFNSEPRARLCCQSWDKHVTEALDLGRRISFNKRVRETGAMTYHHSAVRSMGGDFEECVAYQFEFHASGSFNAQWNRSFGQWSAANERQIGRWAVVRDMLRCETSEGPETEKGFVQYAPAG
;
A
#
# COMPACT_ATOMS: atom_id res chain seq x y z
N VAL A 1 -20.17 -28.06 13.38
CA VAL A 1 -18.81 -27.61 13.77
C VAL A 1 -18.16 -26.99 12.54
N VAL A 2 -18.32 -25.68 12.38
CA VAL A 2 -17.65 -24.93 11.30
C VAL A 2 -16.19 -24.77 11.73
N GLN A 3 -15.27 -25.44 11.02
CA GLN A 3 -13.85 -25.20 11.22
C GLN A 3 -13.53 -23.80 10.68
N ASP A 4 -13.49 -22.84 11.60
CA ASP A 4 -13.07 -21.47 11.32
C ASP A 4 -11.59 -21.52 10.94
N ARG A 5 -11.29 -21.46 9.63
CA ARG A 5 -9.91 -21.32 9.18
C ARG A 5 -9.46 -19.92 9.59
N PRO A 6 -8.36 -19.77 10.35
CA PRO A 6 -7.84 -18.45 10.67
C PRO A 6 -7.59 -17.70 9.37
N ALA A 7 -8.15 -16.49 9.25
CA ALA A 7 -7.85 -15.61 8.14
C ALA A 7 -6.31 -15.46 8.03
N PRO A 8 -5.75 -15.47 6.81
CA PRO A 8 -4.31 -15.41 6.62
C PRO A 8 -3.77 -14.15 7.30
N ARG A 9 -2.91 -14.34 8.32
CA ARG A 9 -2.17 -13.24 8.93
C ARG A 9 -1.23 -12.66 7.89
N PRO A 10 -1.10 -11.34 7.78
CA PRO A 10 -0.14 -10.75 6.87
C PRO A 10 1.28 -10.93 7.44
N ALA A 11 1.93 -12.04 7.08
CA ALA A 11 3.38 -12.18 7.28
C ALA A 11 4.08 -11.23 6.29
N GLY A 12 4.47 -10.04 6.77
CA GLY A 12 5.11 -9.00 5.98
C GLY A 12 4.18 -8.42 4.90
N ILE A 13 3.53 -7.28 5.19
CA ILE A 13 2.69 -6.59 4.22
C ILE A 13 3.59 -5.98 3.12
N VAL A 14 3.85 -6.73 2.06
CA VAL A 14 4.23 -6.17 0.76
C VAL A 14 2.93 -5.85 0.04
N GLY A 15 2.32 -4.72 0.40
CA GLY A 15 1.09 -4.24 -0.22
C GLY A 15 1.34 -3.79 -1.65
N ARG A 16 0.82 -4.53 -2.64
CA ARG A 16 0.72 -4.05 -4.03
C ARG A 16 -0.58 -3.28 -4.21
N LEU A 17 -0.52 -1.95 -4.15
CA LEU A 17 -1.61 -1.13 -4.69
C LEU A 17 -1.52 -1.17 -6.23
N ALA A 18 -2.23 -2.10 -6.86
CA ALA A 18 -2.30 -2.18 -8.31
C ALA A 18 -3.43 -1.27 -8.83
N CYS A 19 -3.08 -0.27 -9.64
CA CYS A 19 -4.06 0.54 -10.37
C CYS A 19 -4.34 -0.10 -11.73
N ALA A 20 -5.60 -0.46 -12.02
CA ALA A 20 -5.98 -1.13 -13.26
C ALA A 20 -6.09 -0.13 -14.43
N GLY A 21 -5.35 -0.38 -15.52
CA GLY A 21 -5.52 0.31 -16.80
C GLY A 21 -4.22 0.70 -17.51
N THR A 22 -3.49 -0.28 -18.10
CA THR A 22 -2.48 -0.17 -19.19
C THR A 22 -1.63 -1.45 -19.29
N LEU A 23 -2.26 -2.60 -19.57
CA LEU A 23 -1.60 -3.91 -19.45
C LEU A 23 -0.44 -4.16 -20.45
N GLY A 24 -0.49 -3.60 -21.67
CA GLY A 24 0.51 -3.86 -22.71
C GLY A 24 1.85 -3.16 -22.48
N PHE A 25 1.83 -1.85 -22.24
CA PHE A 25 3.03 -1.05 -22.03
C PHE A 25 3.69 -1.34 -20.67
N ARG A 26 2.88 -1.62 -19.63
CA ARG A 26 3.40 -2.05 -18.32
C ARG A 26 4.21 -3.34 -18.39
N ARG A 27 3.83 -4.26 -19.27
CA ARG A 27 4.57 -5.52 -19.46
C ARG A 27 5.93 -5.30 -20.13
N ALA A 28 6.02 -4.37 -21.08
CA ALA A 28 7.28 -3.99 -21.71
C ALA A 28 8.20 -3.22 -20.74
N MET A 29 7.64 -2.31 -19.95
CA MET A 29 8.41 -1.59 -18.90
C MET A 29 8.88 -2.52 -17.78
N ALA A 30 8.13 -3.59 -17.47
CA ALA A 30 8.54 -4.59 -16.49
C ALA A 30 9.77 -5.41 -16.92
N LEU A 31 10.13 -5.39 -18.21
CA LEU A 31 11.34 -6.03 -18.73
C LEU A 31 12.57 -5.12 -18.65
N LEU A 32 12.40 -3.82 -18.40
CA LEU A 32 13.51 -2.88 -18.28
C LEU A 32 14.12 -3.01 -16.88
N ASP A 33 15.45 -3.06 -16.84
CA ASP A 33 16.17 -2.95 -15.56
C ASP A 33 16.06 -1.53 -14.99
N ASP A 34 16.35 -1.40 -13.68
CA ASP A 34 16.25 -0.12 -12.97
C ASP A 34 17.18 0.95 -13.60
N SER A 35 18.29 0.54 -14.23
CA SER A 35 19.23 1.46 -14.91
C SER A 35 18.65 2.06 -16.20
N ALA A 36 17.88 1.27 -16.95
CA ALA A 36 17.23 1.69 -18.18
C ALA A 36 16.06 2.64 -17.87
N VAL A 37 15.29 2.34 -16.80
CA VAL A 37 14.25 3.25 -16.31
C VAL A 37 14.86 4.58 -15.88
N LEU A 38 15.96 4.58 -15.11
CA LEU A 38 16.65 5.81 -14.71
C LEU A 38 17.17 6.62 -15.90
N ARG A 39 17.67 5.97 -16.95
CA ARG A 39 18.10 6.66 -18.18
C ARG A 39 16.93 7.32 -18.92
N ILE A 40 15.80 6.63 -19.04
CA ILE A 40 14.58 7.19 -19.65
C ILE A 40 14.06 8.37 -18.84
N LEU A 41 14.02 8.24 -17.51
CA LEU A 41 13.61 9.32 -16.62
C LEU A 41 14.58 10.50 -16.71
N GLY A 42 15.89 10.25 -16.73
CA GLY A 42 16.92 11.28 -16.91
C GLY A 42 16.77 12.02 -18.24
N PHE A 43 16.50 11.29 -19.32
CA PHE A 43 16.23 11.90 -20.64
C PHE A 43 14.97 12.77 -20.63
N ASN A 44 13.86 12.31 -20.04
CA ASN A 44 12.63 13.12 -19.91
C ASN A 44 12.78 14.31 -18.93
N SER A 45 13.78 14.27 -18.06
CA SER A 45 14.10 15.36 -17.14
C SER A 45 14.89 16.50 -17.82
N GLU A 46 15.56 16.22 -18.94
CA GLU A 46 16.35 17.20 -19.70
C GLU A 46 15.42 18.20 -20.42
N PRO A 47 15.48 19.51 -20.11
CA PRO A 47 14.55 20.50 -20.68
C PRO A 47 14.56 20.57 -22.20
N ARG A 48 15.73 20.34 -22.83
CA ARG A 48 15.88 20.36 -24.29
C ARG A 48 15.26 19.13 -24.95
N ALA A 49 15.36 17.96 -24.31
CA ALA A 49 14.79 16.72 -24.82
C ALA A 49 13.26 16.70 -24.70
N ARG A 50 12.68 17.35 -23.69
CA ARG A 50 11.22 17.43 -23.50
C ARG A 50 10.45 17.88 -24.75
N LEU A 51 11.03 18.75 -25.57
CA LEU A 51 10.39 19.24 -26.78
C LEU A 51 10.15 18.15 -27.83
N CYS A 52 11.05 17.16 -27.94
CA CYS A 52 10.92 16.07 -28.89
C CYS A 52 10.21 14.82 -28.33
N CYS A 53 10.02 14.74 -27.01
CA CYS A 53 9.36 13.62 -26.35
C CYS A 53 8.09 13.99 -25.56
N GLN A 54 7.42 15.12 -25.85
CA GLN A 54 6.17 15.50 -25.15
C GLN A 54 5.10 14.38 -25.12
N SER A 55 4.93 13.65 -26.22
CA SER A 55 3.99 12.52 -26.28
C SER A 55 4.44 11.33 -25.43
N TRP A 56 5.75 11.10 -25.36
CA TRP A 56 6.37 10.06 -24.54
C TRP A 56 6.37 10.39 -23.06
N ASP A 57 6.58 11.65 -22.69
CA ASP A 57 6.58 12.09 -21.29
C ASP A 57 5.24 11.79 -20.61
N LYS A 58 4.13 12.08 -21.31
CA LYS A 58 2.78 11.71 -20.85
C LYS A 58 2.66 10.20 -20.65
N HIS A 59 3.07 9.41 -21.64
CA HIS A 59 2.95 7.95 -21.57
C HIS A 59 3.85 7.33 -20.50
N VAL A 60 5.08 7.79 -20.34
CA VAL A 60 6.01 7.32 -19.29
C VAL A 60 5.46 7.69 -17.91
N THR A 61 4.95 8.92 -17.76
CA THR A 61 4.34 9.39 -16.51
C THR A 61 3.11 8.57 -16.13
N GLU A 62 2.22 8.27 -17.08
CA GLU A 62 1.02 7.43 -16.86
C GLU A 62 1.38 5.96 -16.62
N ALA A 63 2.29 5.40 -17.40
CA ALA A 63 2.68 4.00 -17.32
C ALA A 63 3.36 3.64 -16.00
N LEU A 64 4.25 4.52 -15.53
CA LEU A 64 4.97 4.38 -14.26
C LEU A 64 4.22 4.98 -13.07
N ASP A 65 3.02 5.52 -13.29
CA ASP A 65 2.18 6.17 -12.28
C ASP A 65 2.94 7.25 -11.46
N LEU A 66 3.88 7.94 -12.13
CA LEU A 66 4.78 8.90 -11.49
C LEU A 66 4.01 10.06 -10.86
N GLY A 67 2.90 10.44 -11.46
CA GLY A 67 2.00 11.47 -10.91
C GLY A 67 1.57 11.13 -9.49
N ARG A 68 1.08 9.90 -9.25
CA ARG A 68 0.64 9.47 -7.91
C ARG A 68 1.82 9.40 -6.94
N ARG A 69 2.98 8.91 -7.39
CA ARG A 69 4.19 8.85 -6.55
C ARG A 69 4.67 10.25 -6.15
N ILE A 70 4.70 11.19 -7.09
CA ILE A 70 5.09 12.58 -6.84
C ILE A 70 4.09 13.22 -5.88
N SER A 71 2.78 13.09 -6.13
CA SER A 71 1.74 13.62 -5.25
C SER A 71 1.82 13.05 -3.84
N PHE A 72 2.03 11.74 -3.70
CA PHE A 72 2.20 11.08 -2.40
C PHE A 72 3.43 11.64 -1.65
N ASN A 73 4.60 11.64 -2.28
CA ASN A 73 5.83 12.13 -1.64
C ASN A 73 5.77 13.61 -1.31
N LYS A 74 5.19 14.43 -2.21
CA LYS A 74 4.97 15.85 -1.98
C LYS A 74 4.06 16.06 -0.78
N ARG A 75 2.91 15.37 -0.73
CA ARG A 75 1.95 15.47 0.37
C ARG A 75 2.58 15.06 1.71
N VAL A 76 3.24 13.91 1.78
CA VAL A 76 3.92 13.45 3.00
C VAL A 76 4.95 14.47 3.51
N ARG A 77 5.73 15.09 2.62
CA ARG A 77 6.72 16.12 3.00
C ARG A 77 6.07 17.42 3.45
N GLU A 78 4.99 17.83 2.80
CA GLU A 78 4.27 19.07 3.13
C GLU A 78 3.49 18.98 4.44
N THR A 79 2.81 17.86 4.69
CA THR A 79 1.97 17.68 5.90
C THR A 79 2.70 16.98 7.04
N GLY A 80 3.91 16.47 6.83
CA GLY A 80 4.68 15.68 7.78
C GLY A 80 4.23 14.20 7.86
N ALA A 81 2.95 13.93 7.64
CA ALA A 81 2.40 12.59 7.57
C ALA A 81 1.22 12.47 6.58
N MET A 82 1.02 11.28 6.00
CA MET A 82 -0.13 10.96 5.15
C MET A 82 -0.86 9.73 5.66
N THR A 83 -2.15 9.88 5.92
CA THR A 83 -3.02 8.77 6.33
C THR A 83 -3.72 8.15 5.12
N TYR A 84 -3.74 6.82 5.07
CA TYR A 84 -4.46 6.03 4.10
C TYR A 84 -5.38 5.04 4.83
N HIS A 85 -6.66 5.02 4.46
CA HIS A 85 -7.64 4.11 5.03
C HIS A 85 -8.23 3.25 3.92
N HIS A 86 -8.39 1.97 4.21
CA HIS A 86 -9.08 1.03 3.34
C HIS A 86 -9.96 0.12 4.18
N SER A 87 -11.21 -0.06 3.79
CA SER A 87 -12.10 -1.04 4.39
C SER A 87 -12.70 -1.96 3.34
N ALA A 88 -12.94 -3.20 3.74
CA ALA A 88 -13.63 -4.20 2.95
C ALA A 88 -14.70 -4.84 3.82
N VAL A 89 -15.89 -5.03 3.25
CA VAL A 89 -17.03 -5.66 3.94
C VAL A 89 -17.40 -6.93 3.19
N ARG A 90 -17.60 -8.02 3.93
CA ARG A 90 -18.05 -9.32 3.42
C ARG A 90 -19.33 -9.72 4.13
N SER A 91 -20.42 -9.90 3.38
CA SER A 91 -21.66 -10.46 3.91
C SER A 91 -21.46 -11.95 4.25
N MET A 92 -21.93 -12.35 5.43
CA MET A 92 -21.80 -13.72 5.96
C MET A 92 -23.16 -14.44 6.05
N GLY A 93 -24.25 -13.79 5.60
CA GLY A 93 -25.62 -14.28 5.64
C GLY A 93 -26.47 -13.62 6.72
N GLY A 94 -27.78 -13.48 6.46
CA GLY A 94 -28.68 -12.68 7.32
C GLY A 94 -28.21 -11.23 7.42
N ASP A 95 -28.31 -10.65 8.62
CA ASP A 95 -27.83 -9.30 8.95
C ASP A 95 -26.37 -9.29 9.46
N PHE A 96 -25.59 -10.34 9.16
CA PHE A 96 -24.23 -10.48 9.65
C PHE A 96 -23.19 -10.09 8.58
N GLU A 97 -22.36 -9.12 8.92
CA GLU A 97 -21.29 -8.62 8.06
C GLU A 97 -19.95 -8.70 8.78
N GLU A 98 -18.92 -9.10 8.05
CA GLU A 98 -17.53 -8.97 8.47
C GLU A 98 -16.94 -7.71 7.84
N CYS A 99 -16.37 -6.84 8.65
CA CYS A 99 -15.63 -5.68 8.19
C CYS A 99 -14.14 -5.86 8.51
N VAL A 100 -13.29 -5.59 7.52
CA VAL A 100 -11.84 -5.55 7.68
C VAL A 100 -11.37 -4.16 7.30
N ALA A 101 -10.73 -3.46 8.22
CA ALA A 101 -10.18 -2.12 8.00
C ALA A 101 -8.66 -2.11 8.17
N TYR A 102 -8.00 -1.39 7.27
CA TYR A 102 -6.58 -1.07 7.31
C TYR A 102 -6.44 0.44 7.36
N GLN A 103 -5.63 0.91 8.29
CA GLN A 103 -5.21 2.30 8.39
C GLN A 103 -3.69 2.35 8.38
N PHE A 104 -3.13 3.17 7.51
CA PHE A 104 -1.71 3.44 7.45
C PHE A 104 -1.47 4.93 7.67
N GLU A 105 -0.43 5.27 8.39
CA GLU A 105 0.06 6.62 8.55
C GLU A 105 1.55 6.63 8.17
N PHE A 106 1.87 7.28 7.06
CA PHE A 106 3.23 7.36 6.52
C PHE A 106 3.85 8.70 6.90
N HIS A 107 4.94 8.67 7.65
CA HIS A 107 5.65 9.87 8.11
C HIS A 107 6.80 10.25 7.17
N ALA A 108 7.09 11.55 7.07
CA ALA A 108 8.20 12.07 6.25
C ALA A 108 9.59 11.58 6.70
N SER A 109 9.72 11.15 7.96
CA SER A 109 10.90 10.49 8.52
C SER A 109 11.20 9.12 7.89
N GLY A 110 10.27 8.57 7.11
CA GLY A 110 10.33 7.21 6.59
C GLY A 110 9.80 6.16 7.56
N SER A 111 9.20 6.54 8.70
CA SER A 111 8.48 5.62 9.58
C SER A 111 7.00 5.50 9.19
N PHE A 112 6.37 4.37 9.48
CA PHE A 112 4.92 4.20 9.33
C PHE A 112 4.30 3.62 10.60
N ASN A 113 3.04 3.98 10.84
CA ASN A 113 2.14 3.26 11.74
C ASN A 113 1.08 2.58 10.89
N ALA A 114 0.81 1.30 11.13
CA ALA A 114 -0.31 0.59 10.54
C ALA A 114 -1.22 0.05 11.64
N GLN A 115 -2.52 0.15 11.41
CA GLN A 115 -3.55 -0.46 12.23
C GLN A 115 -4.43 -1.32 11.35
N TRP A 116 -4.66 -2.54 11.78
CA TRP A 116 -5.59 -3.47 11.17
C TRP A 116 -6.69 -3.78 12.18
N ASN A 117 -7.93 -3.73 11.73
CA ASN A 117 -9.09 -4.09 12.53
C ASN A 117 -9.95 -5.08 11.75
N ARG A 118 -10.49 -6.06 12.45
CA ARG A 118 -11.52 -6.96 11.95
C ARG A 118 -12.68 -6.94 12.91
N SER A 119 -13.87 -6.66 12.42
CA SER A 119 -15.11 -6.70 13.19
C SER A 119 -16.15 -7.59 12.51
N PHE A 120 -17.08 -8.09 13.31
CA PHE A 120 -18.25 -8.83 12.85
C PHE A 120 -19.51 -8.18 13.44
N GLY A 121 -20.33 -7.55 12.61
CA GLY A 121 -21.46 -6.74 13.07
C GLY A 121 -21.00 -5.67 14.06
N GLN A 122 -21.51 -5.73 15.29
CA GLN A 122 -21.16 -4.80 16.37
C GLN A 122 -19.95 -5.22 17.21
N TRP A 123 -19.32 -6.36 16.92
CA TRP A 123 -18.23 -6.90 17.73
C TRP A 123 -16.87 -6.72 17.06
N SER A 124 -15.90 -6.16 17.79
CA SER A 124 -14.49 -6.16 17.38
C SER A 124 -13.90 -7.55 17.60
N ALA A 125 -13.41 -8.19 16.54
CA ALA A 125 -12.86 -9.54 16.58
C ALA A 125 -11.34 -9.56 16.75
N ALA A 126 -10.65 -8.59 16.17
CA ALA A 126 -9.21 -8.43 16.29
C ALA A 126 -8.78 -7.00 15.99
N ASN A 127 -7.73 -6.54 16.69
CA ASN A 127 -7.06 -5.27 16.43
C ASN A 127 -5.55 -5.51 16.50
N GLU A 128 -4.84 -5.11 15.45
CA GLU A 128 -3.40 -5.25 15.35
C GLU A 128 -2.78 -3.91 15.02
N ARG A 129 -1.70 -3.56 15.73
CA ARG A 129 -0.88 -2.39 15.43
C ARG A 129 0.51 -2.84 15.00
N GLN A 130 1.01 -2.23 13.95
CA GLN A 130 2.37 -2.40 13.46
C GLN A 130 3.05 -1.04 13.34
N ILE A 131 4.34 -0.99 13.63
CA ILE A 131 5.20 0.18 13.46
C ILE A 131 6.42 -0.27 12.68
N GLY A 132 6.90 0.57 11.77
CA GLY A 132 8.06 0.20 10.97
C GLY A 132 8.61 1.32 10.12
N ARG A 133 9.40 0.94 9.12
CA ARG A 133 9.94 1.84 8.10
C ARG A 133 9.29 1.59 6.76
N TRP A 134 9.07 2.65 5.99
CA TRP A 134 8.56 2.56 4.64
C TRP A 134 9.56 3.16 3.65
N ALA A 135 9.58 2.59 2.45
CA ALA A 135 10.34 3.10 1.33
C ALA A 135 9.56 2.86 0.03
N VAL A 136 9.70 3.76 -0.94
CA VAL A 136 9.20 3.48 -2.30
C VAL A 136 10.25 2.69 -3.05
N VAL A 137 9.97 1.42 -3.31
CA VAL A 137 10.81 0.53 -4.11
C VAL A 137 10.08 0.29 -5.43
N ARG A 138 10.61 0.87 -6.51
CA ARG A 138 9.97 0.90 -7.84
C ARG A 138 8.59 1.59 -7.79
N ASP A 139 7.53 0.84 -8.04
CA ASP A 139 6.12 1.24 -8.06
C ASP A 139 5.37 0.81 -6.78
N MET A 140 6.06 0.21 -5.81
CA MET A 140 5.46 -0.32 -4.59
C MET A 140 5.93 0.43 -3.35
N LEU A 141 5.03 0.55 -2.38
CA LEU A 141 5.38 0.91 -1.01
C LEU A 141 5.84 -0.36 -0.28
N ARG A 142 7.14 -0.42 0.03
CA ARG A 142 7.71 -1.48 0.88
C ARG A 142 7.61 -1.02 2.33
N CYS A 143 6.94 -1.81 3.15
CA CYS A 143 6.82 -1.60 4.59
C CYS A 143 7.61 -2.69 5.32
N GLU A 144 8.57 -2.28 6.15
CA GLU A 144 9.38 -3.15 6.99
C GLU A 144 8.99 -2.93 8.44
N THR A 145 8.24 -3.88 9.00
CA THR A 145 7.75 -3.82 10.38
C THR A 145 8.90 -4.03 11.36
N SER A 146 9.10 -3.09 12.29
CA SER A 146 10.07 -3.20 13.39
C SER A 146 9.41 -3.63 14.69
N GLU A 147 8.17 -3.19 14.93
CA GLU A 147 7.36 -3.57 16.07
C GLU A 147 6.01 -4.05 15.56
N GLY A 148 5.62 -5.26 15.96
CA GLY A 148 4.34 -5.86 15.60
C GLY A 148 3.69 -6.51 16.82
N PRO A 149 2.49 -7.07 16.68
CA PRO A 149 1.83 -7.72 17.81
C PRO A 149 2.70 -8.85 18.34
N GLU A 150 2.92 -8.87 19.65
CA GLU A 150 3.51 -10.03 20.32
C GLU A 150 2.62 -11.22 20.01
N THR A 151 3.16 -12.14 19.22
CA THR A 151 2.41 -13.31 18.79
C THR A 151 2.42 -14.30 19.94
N GLU A 152 1.59 -14.09 20.95
CA GLU A 152 1.33 -15.13 21.94
C GLU A 152 0.78 -16.34 21.18
N LYS A 153 1.62 -17.38 21.07
CA LYS A 153 1.27 -18.62 20.39
C LYS A 153 0.13 -19.30 21.16
N GLY A 154 -1.11 -19.09 20.74
CA GLY A 154 -2.25 -19.85 21.25
C GLY A 154 -3.53 -19.05 21.50
N PHE A 155 -3.50 -17.71 21.49
CA PHE A 155 -4.69 -16.91 21.79
C PHE A 155 -5.21 -16.17 20.56
N VAL A 156 -6.52 -16.28 20.32
CA VAL A 156 -7.26 -15.38 19.44
C VAL A 156 -7.56 -14.15 20.29
N GLN A 157 -6.88 -13.03 20.02
CA GLN A 157 -7.10 -11.77 20.72
C GLN A 157 -8.44 -11.17 20.29
N TYR A 158 -9.51 -11.55 20.97
CA TYR A 158 -10.76 -10.81 20.95
C TYR A 158 -10.58 -9.59 21.86
N ALA A 159 -10.63 -8.38 21.31
CA ALA A 159 -10.77 -7.18 22.11
C ALA A 159 -12.28 -6.97 22.41
N PRO A 160 -12.68 -6.64 23.66
CA PRO A 160 -14.04 -6.21 23.92
C PRO A 160 -14.37 -4.95 23.10
N ALA A 161 -15.66 -4.71 22.83
CA ALA A 161 -16.11 -3.52 22.10
C ALA A 161 -15.59 -2.25 22.81
N GLY A 162 -14.95 -1.36 22.03
CA GLY A 162 -14.50 -0.04 22.48
C GLY A 162 -15.64 0.97 22.50
#